data_AF-A0A2P8QKN2-F1
#
_entry.id   AF-A0A2P8QKN2-F1
#
_cell.length_a   1.000
_cell.length_b   1.000
_cell.length_c   1.000
_cell.angle_alpha   90.00
_cell.angle_beta   90.00
_cell.angle_gamma   90.00
#
_symmetry.space_group_name_H-M   'P 1'
#
loop_
_entity.id
_entity.type
_entity.pdbx_description
1 polymer ?
#
loop_
_entity_poly.entity_id
_entity_poly.type
_entity_poly.pdbx_seq_one_letter_code
_entity_poly.pdbx_strand_id
1 'polypeptide(L)'
;MYTPTKLKRLVACQGSIQLITALSALTCREKEQQGTNVEYDNYLVIYDLRTPENQSNTFANFIKKMAEEVCTWQKIVYIQPEQMQALQAKLNLVRLNLSNIQQVFSLVHKLTGISSADEIYLSKNYDIWDRLLLNVYESAKKICYGDSIGLYLSASSTVLQVEPRSLNYKLKRLLKSFISTKNSIDEINFDVGYFTISNFNTLSASPPMKVVTVNKAVTLNIFQRLRGVVGKVVDSDYINNLHTKLVNNSVSILLTSNFSEATRMSEENEISAYQKFLKIHKREDNTILIIKPHPRDSAVKIEKLQYSLNRLFSEVIVISELSWFFLPFELFLMEVFLDRNLVPHCDIKIFAFSSACLSLKFLFNLPCIIGFGSEITHQSFYDEQVNKRIQHELELNYLLQQI
;
A
#
# COMPACT_ATOMS: atom_id res chain seq x y z
N MET A 1 -4.90 8.16 43.19
CA MET A 1 -5.06 8.11 41.72
C MET A 1 -3.72 7.68 41.14
N TYR A 2 -3.66 6.54 40.45
CA TYR A 2 -2.42 6.09 39.81
C TYR A 2 -2.28 6.79 38.46
N THR A 3 -1.17 7.48 38.25
CA THR A 3 -0.85 8.10 36.96
C THR A 3 -0.73 7.01 35.89
N PRO A 4 -1.41 7.13 34.74
CA PRO A 4 -1.30 6.14 33.68
C PRO A 4 0.13 6.04 33.16
N THR A 5 0.56 4.81 32.85
CA THR A 5 1.84 4.58 32.17
C THR A 5 1.71 5.01 30.71
N LYS A 6 2.56 5.93 30.26
CA LYS A 6 2.57 6.36 28.86
C LYS A 6 3.44 5.41 28.02
N LEU A 7 2.86 4.79 27.00
CA LEU A 7 3.56 3.98 26.02
C LEU A 7 3.75 4.76 24.72
N LYS A 8 5.00 4.85 24.26
CA LYS A 8 5.37 5.46 22.99
C LYS A 8 5.29 4.44 21.87
N ARG A 9 4.46 4.73 20.87
CA ARG A 9 4.26 3.85 19.70
C ARG A 9 4.76 4.54 18.45
N LEU A 10 5.75 3.95 17.79
CA LEU A 10 6.23 4.40 16.48
C LEU A 10 5.56 3.58 15.39
N VAL A 11 4.79 4.23 14.53
CA VAL A 11 4.13 3.62 13.38
C VAL A 11 4.79 4.14 12.12
N ALA A 12 5.22 3.25 11.24
CA ALA A 12 5.74 3.66 9.94
C ALA A 12 4.83 3.13 8.83
N CYS A 13 4.57 3.89 7.78
CA CYS A 13 3.77 3.44 6.63
C CYS A 13 4.29 3.99 5.29
N GLN A 14 3.99 3.27 4.22
CA GLN A 14 4.44 3.52 2.84
C GLN A 14 3.26 3.81 1.88
N GLY A 15 2.08 4.14 2.43
CA GLY A 15 0.88 4.46 1.66
C GLY A 15 -0.37 4.60 2.52
N SER A 16 -1.43 5.18 1.93
CA SER A 16 -2.70 5.44 2.61
C SER A 16 -3.41 4.16 3.09
N ILE A 17 -3.33 3.06 2.33
CA ILE A 17 -3.91 1.79 2.77
C ILE A 17 -3.16 1.17 3.97
N GLN A 18 -1.83 1.32 4.02
CA GLN A 18 -1.03 0.84 5.14
C GLN A 18 -1.29 1.63 6.43
N LEU A 19 -1.66 2.91 6.33
CA LEU A 19 -2.13 3.68 7.49
C LEU A 19 -3.39 3.02 8.08
N ILE A 20 -4.34 2.60 7.23
CA ILE A 20 -5.58 1.96 7.68
C ILE A 20 -5.30 0.62 8.37
N THR A 21 -4.39 -0.19 7.83
CA THR A 21 -4.04 -1.48 8.45
C THR A 21 -3.26 -1.30 9.75
N ALA A 22 -2.36 -0.32 9.81
CA ALA A 22 -1.67 0.03 11.05
C ALA A 22 -2.65 0.50 12.14
N LEU A 23 -3.62 1.35 11.80
CA LEU A 23 -4.68 1.79 12.74
C LEU A 23 -5.56 0.62 13.21
N SER A 24 -5.81 -0.35 12.33
CA SER A 24 -6.56 -1.55 12.68
C SER A 24 -5.77 -2.43 13.66
N ALA A 25 -4.46 -2.57 13.45
CA ALA A 25 -3.55 -3.26 14.37
C ALA A 25 -3.45 -2.55 15.73
N LEU A 26 -3.32 -1.21 15.74
CA LEU A 26 -3.34 -0.40 16.96
C LEU A 26 -4.63 -0.63 17.76
N THR A 27 -5.79 -0.57 17.09
CA THR A 27 -7.09 -0.79 17.74
C THR A 27 -7.19 -2.19 18.34
N CYS A 28 -6.66 -3.21 17.66
CA CYS A 28 -6.63 -4.57 18.19
C CYS A 28 -5.70 -4.68 19.40
N ARG A 29 -4.52 -4.05 19.33
CA ARG A 29 -3.54 -4.03 20.42
C ARG A 29 -4.08 -3.34 21.68
N GLU A 30 -4.75 -2.21 21.50
CA GLU A 30 -5.39 -1.47 22.58
C GLU A 30 -6.46 -2.31 23.29
N LYS A 31 -7.22 -3.10 22.52
CA LYS A 31 -8.20 -4.05 23.09
C LYS A 31 -7.54 -5.14 23.93
N GLU A 32 -6.41 -5.69 23.49
CA GLU A 32 -5.64 -6.67 24.27
C GLU A 32 -5.06 -6.08 25.57
N GLN A 33 -4.85 -4.77 25.59
CA GLN A 33 -4.32 -4.03 26.74
C GLN A 33 -5.44 -3.40 27.59
N GLN A 34 -6.72 -3.68 27.29
CA GLN A 34 -7.84 -3.20 28.11
C GLN A 34 -7.70 -3.69 29.55
N GLY A 35 -7.96 -2.78 30.50
CA GLY A 35 -7.75 -3.04 31.93
C GLY A 35 -6.34 -2.72 32.43
N THR A 36 -5.40 -2.35 31.55
CA THR A 36 -4.14 -1.71 31.94
C THR A 36 -4.33 -0.19 32.01
N ASN A 37 -3.77 0.47 33.01
CA ASN A 37 -3.82 1.93 33.17
C ASN A 37 -2.77 2.59 32.24
N VAL A 38 -2.98 2.47 30.92
CA VAL A 38 -2.02 2.88 29.90
C VAL A 38 -2.60 3.98 29.01
N GLU A 39 -1.79 5.00 28.74
CA GLU A 39 -2.02 6.01 27.72
C GLU A 39 -1.02 5.85 26.58
N TYR A 40 -1.37 6.31 25.38
CA TYR A 40 -0.55 6.10 24.19
C TYR A 40 -0.08 7.41 23.56
N ASP A 41 1.23 7.51 23.36
CA ASP A 41 1.87 8.58 22.62
C ASP A 41 2.25 8.05 21.23
N ASN A 42 1.44 8.42 20.21
CA ASN A 42 1.61 7.90 18.85
C ASN A 42 2.50 8.79 17.98
N TYR A 43 3.40 8.18 17.24
CA TYR A 43 4.28 8.85 16.28
C TYR A 43 4.14 8.17 14.92
N LEU A 44 3.87 8.95 13.87
CA LEU A 44 3.75 8.44 12.51
C LEU A 44 4.96 8.83 11.67
N VAL A 45 5.54 7.85 10.98
CA VAL A 45 6.60 8.02 9.99
C VAL A 45 6.09 7.60 8.63
N ILE A 46 6.00 8.55 7.72
CA ILE A 46 5.69 8.32 6.30
C ILE A 46 7.03 8.28 5.55
N TYR A 47 7.28 7.25 4.74
CA TYR A 47 8.54 7.06 4.03
C TYR A 47 8.36 6.10 2.84
N ASP A 48 9.34 6.07 1.94
CA ASP A 48 9.41 5.16 0.78
C ASP A 48 8.07 4.97 0.04
N LEU A 49 7.39 6.06 -0.31
CA LEU A 49 6.09 6.00 -1.01
C LEU A 49 6.18 5.38 -2.41
N ARG A 50 7.41 5.33 -2.98
CA ARG A 50 7.74 4.80 -4.31
C ARG A 50 6.91 5.42 -5.45
N THR A 51 6.49 6.67 -5.28
CA THR A 51 5.83 7.46 -6.32
C THR A 51 6.85 8.14 -7.23
N PRO A 52 6.44 8.66 -8.40
CA PRO A 52 7.22 9.67 -9.12
C PRO A 52 7.62 10.84 -8.20
N GLU A 53 8.79 11.44 -8.44
CA GLU A 53 9.41 12.46 -7.56
C GLU A 53 8.45 13.64 -7.30
N ASN A 54 7.79 14.11 -8.36
CA ASN A 54 6.86 15.24 -8.32
C ASN A 54 5.54 14.96 -7.58
N GLN A 55 5.24 13.71 -7.21
CA GLN A 55 4.01 13.34 -6.51
C GLN A 55 4.22 13.10 -5.00
N SER A 56 5.47 12.87 -4.59
CA SER A 56 5.79 12.30 -3.28
C SER A 56 5.36 13.18 -2.09
N ASN A 57 5.61 14.49 -2.16
CA ASN A 57 5.20 15.45 -1.13
C ASN A 57 3.67 15.56 -1.03
N THR A 58 2.97 15.59 -2.17
CA THR A 58 1.51 15.66 -2.20
C THR A 58 0.90 14.41 -1.58
N PHE A 59 1.41 13.23 -1.91
CA PHE A 59 0.92 11.98 -1.33
C PHE A 59 1.19 11.89 0.18
N ALA A 60 2.38 12.30 0.63
CA ALA A 60 2.71 12.36 2.05
C ALA A 60 1.78 13.31 2.82
N ASN A 61 1.50 14.49 2.26
CA ASN A 61 0.57 15.45 2.85
C ASN A 61 -0.86 14.90 2.92
N PHE A 62 -1.29 14.15 1.91
CA PHE A 62 -2.58 13.47 1.93
C PHE A 62 -2.67 12.44 3.06
N ILE A 63 -1.66 11.57 3.20
CA ILE A 63 -1.61 10.58 4.29
C ILE A 63 -1.58 11.27 5.66
N LYS A 64 -0.85 12.38 5.79
CA LYS A 64 -0.82 13.18 7.01
C LYS A 64 -2.21 13.70 7.38
N LYS A 65 -2.94 14.31 6.44
CA LYS A 65 -4.33 14.77 6.66
C LYS A 65 -5.25 13.63 7.08
N MET A 66 -5.18 12.49 6.39
CA MET A 66 -5.95 11.29 6.79
C MET A 66 -5.66 10.88 8.23
N ALA A 67 -4.37 10.83 8.60
CA ALA A 67 -3.93 10.39 9.91
C ALA A 67 -4.41 11.32 11.03
N GLU A 68 -4.36 12.64 10.82
CA GLU A 68 -4.81 13.67 11.77
C GLU A 68 -6.30 13.59 12.09
N GLU A 69 -7.13 13.15 11.13
CA GLU A 69 -8.58 13.05 11.33
C GLU A 69 -9.03 11.81 12.11
N VAL A 70 -8.18 10.78 12.23
CA VAL A 70 -8.60 9.47 12.80
C VAL A 70 -7.77 8.99 13.97
N CYS A 71 -6.67 9.64 14.30
CA CYS A 71 -5.88 9.30 15.47
C CYS A 71 -5.19 10.54 16.01
N THR A 72 -5.01 10.60 17.32
CA THR A 72 -4.16 11.62 17.94
C THR A 72 -2.70 11.20 17.79
N TRP A 73 -1.90 12.08 17.20
CA TRP A 73 -0.47 11.89 16.99
C TRP A 73 0.30 12.97 17.73
N GLN A 74 1.34 12.56 18.46
CA GLN A 74 2.33 13.48 19.02
C GLN A 74 3.15 14.13 17.91
N LYS A 75 3.45 13.35 16.86
CA LYS A 75 4.15 13.84 15.68
C LYS A 75 3.83 12.98 14.46
N ILE A 76 3.70 13.65 13.31
CA ILE A 76 3.66 13.00 12.00
C ILE A 76 4.81 13.57 11.19
N VAL A 77 5.69 12.70 10.69
CA VAL A 77 6.83 13.10 9.86
C VAL A 77 6.79 12.39 8.52
N TYR A 78 7.26 13.08 7.49
CA TYR A 78 7.57 12.49 6.20
C TYR A 78 9.09 12.54 6.01
N ILE A 79 9.72 11.38 5.86
CA ILE A 79 11.14 11.29 5.52
C ILE A 79 11.24 11.39 3.99
N GLN A 80 11.76 12.52 3.52
CA GLN A 80 11.84 12.83 2.09
C GLN A 80 12.85 11.93 1.36
N PRO A 81 12.69 11.69 0.05
CA PRO A 81 13.59 10.85 -0.72
C PRO A 81 15.07 11.25 -0.60
N GLU A 82 15.37 12.55 -0.56
CA GLU A 82 16.71 13.10 -0.43
C GLU A 82 17.32 12.76 0.94
N GLN A 83 16.51 12.81 2.00
CA GLN A 83 16.93 12.42 3.35
C GLN A 83 17.21 10.92 3.42
N MET A 84 16.39 10.10 2.75
CA MET A 84 16.61 8.67 2.61
C MET A 84 17.88 8.38 1.82
N GLN A 85 18.12 9.06 0.69
CA GLN A 85 19.37 8.90 -0.06
C GLN A 85 20.60 9.28 0.78
N ALA A 86 20.52 10.36 1.56
CA ALA A 86 21.60 10.77 2.47
C ALA A 86 21.87 9.73 3.57
N LEU A 87 20.81 9.14 4.16
CA LEU A 87 20.94 8.03 5.10
C LEU A 87 21.56 6.80 4.45
N GLN A 88 21.16 6.45 3.23
CA GLN A 88 21.71 5.31 2.49
C GLN A 88 23.20 5.51 2.20
N ALA A 89 23.61 6.72 1.82
CA ALA A 89 25.01 7.05 1.61
C ALA A 89 25.82 6.87 2.90
N LYS A 90 25.30 7.34 4.05
CA LYS A 90 25.94 7.14 5.37
C LYS A 90 26.02 5.65 5.75
N LEU A 91 24.96 4.88 5.51
CA LEU A 91 24.96 3.44 5.75
C LEU A 91 26.00 2.70 4.90
N ASN A 92 26.17 3.10 3.64
CA ASN A 92 27.20 2.53 2.77
C ASN A 92 28.61 2.83 3.29
N LEU A 93 28.84 4.00 3.90
CA LEU A 93 30.11 4.33 4.54
C LEU A 93 30.36 3.50 5.81
N VAL A 94 29.33 3.25 6.63
CA VAL A 94 29.43 2.36 7.80
C VAL A 94 29.85 0.94 7.40
N ARG A 95 29.37 0.44 6.25
CA ARG A 95 29.78 -0.87 5.73
C ARG A 95 31.26 -0.94 5.35
N LEU A 96 31.86 0.20 5.02
CA LEU A 96 33.27 0.30 4.62
C LEU A 96 34.19 0.63 5.80
N ASN A 97 33.67 1.20 6.89
CA ASN A 97 34.43 1.57 8.07
C ASN A 97 33.55 1.45 9.33
N LEU A 98 33.95 0.61 10.29
CA LEU A 98 33.14 0.14 11.44
C LEU A 98 32.68 1.24 12.43
N SER A 99 32.98 2.50 12.16
CA SER A 99 32.83 3.62 13.09
C SER A 99 31.81 4.65 12.62
N ASN A 100 30.51 4.31 12.52
CA ASN A 100 29.45 5.34 12.68
C ASN A 100 27.96 4.96 12.79
N ILE A 101 27.58 3.71 13.07
CA ILE A 101 26.15 3.34 13.09
C ILE A 101 25.32 4.21 14.06
N GLN A 102 25.90 4.63 15.18
CA GLN A 102 25.29 5.51 16.17
C GLN A 102 24.94 6.91 15.62
N GLN A 103 25.73 7.47 14.69
CA GLN A 103 25.36 8.74 14.03
C GLN A 103 24.19 8.54 13.07
N VAL A 104 24.10 7.39 12.41
CA VAL A 104 22.93 7.06 11.59
C VAL A 104 21.69 6.95 12.48
N PHE A 105 21.78 6.24 13.61
CA PHE A 105 20.66 6.12 14.55
C PHE A 105 20.24 7.47 15.12
N SER A 106 21.21 8.32 15.51
CA SER A 106 20.95 9.69 15.96
C SER A 106 20.23 10.52 14.91
N LEU A 107 20.58 10.37 13.63
CA LEU A 107 19.90 11.05 12.53
C LEU A 107 18.47 10.53 12.34
N VAL A 108 18.26 9.21 12.45
CA VAL A 108 16.91 8.62 12.40
C VAL A 108 16.05 9.17 13.55
N HIS A 109 16.56 9.19 14.79
CA HIS A 109 15.83 9.79 15.93
C HIS A 109 15.47 11.26 15.71
N LYS A 110 16.38 12.03 15.10
CA LYS A 110 16.11 13.43 14.75
C LYS A 110 14.98 13.55 13.71
N LEU A 111 15.01 12.71 12.68
CA LEU A 111 14.02 12.69 11.61
C LEU A 111 12.65 12.25 12.11
N THR A 112 12.58 11.16 12.88
CA THR A 112 11.34 10.66 13.49
C THR A 112 10.82 11.57 14.59
N GLY A 113 11.70 12.32 15.26
CA GLY A 113 11.36 13.17 16.40
C GLY A 113 11.16 12.43 17.70
N ILE A 114 11.67 11.19 17.81
CA ILE A 114 11.52 10.33 18.98
C ILE A 114 12.78 9.50 19.19
N SER A 115 13.34 9.60 20.40
CA SER A 115 14.59 8.92 20.80
C SER A 115 14.40 7.48 21.26
N SER A 116 13.20 7.11 21.72
CA SER A 116 12.89 5.75 22.16
C SER A 116 11.41 5.44 21.95
N ALA A 117 11.09 4.20 21.63
CA ALA A 117 9.73 3.70 21.49
C ALA A 117 9.56 2.41 22.30
N ASP A 118 8.37 2.21 22.86
CA ASP A 118 8.00 0.98 23.57
C ASP A 118 7.46 -0.07 22.59
N GLU A 119 6.79 0.39 21.52
CA GLU A 119 6.32 -0.45 20.42
C GLU A 119 6.65 0.19 19.06
N ILE A 120 7.06 -0.63 18.09
CA ILE A 120 7.28 -0.23 16.69
C ILE A 120 6.41 -1.07 15.75
N TYR A 121 5.71 -0.40 14.83
CA TYR A 121 4.76 -0.99 13.90
C TYR A 121 5.27 -0.81 12.46
N LEU A 122 5.54 -1.92 11.76
CA LEU A 122 5.98 -1.95 10.36
C LEU A 122 5.21 -3.01 9.56
N SER A 123 5.12 -2.84 8.24
CA SER A 123 4.45 -3.82 7.37
C SER A 123 5.30 -5.06 7.05
N LYS A 124 6.62 -4.95 7.22
CA LYS A 124 7.63 -5.91 6.78
C LYS A 124 8.99 -5.60 7.41
N ASN A 125 9.95 -6.50 7.28
CA ASN A 125 11.30 -6.38 7.85
C ASN A 125 12.44 -6.68 6.85
N TYR A 126 12.16 -6.71 5.55
CA TYR A 126 13.17 -7.08 4.54
C TYR A 126 13.72 -5.89 3.75
N ASP A 127 13.03 -4.75 3.65
CA ASP A 127 13.62 -3.58 3.02
C ASP A 127 14.59 -2.88 3.99
N ILE A 128 15.59 -2.21 3.41
CA ILE A 128 16.67 -1.57 4.18
C ILE A 128 16.16 -0.57 5.21
N TRP A 129 15.08 0.15 4.90
CA TRP A 129 14.48 1.17 5.76
C TRP A 129 13.75 0.56 6.95
N ASP A 130 13.03 -0.53 6.71
CA ASP A 130 12.34 -1.27 7.77
C ASP A 130 13.36 -1.86 8.74
N ARG A 131 14.42 -2.50 8.21
CA ARG A 131 15.52 -3.03 9.01
C ARG A 131 16.21 -1.93 9.81
N LEU A 132 16.48 -0.78 9.21
CA LEU A 132 17.08 0.36 9.90
C LEU A 132 16.20 0.80 11.07
N LEU A 133 14.89 0.97 10.88
CA LEU A 133 13.97 1.35 11.95
C LEU A 133 13.94 0.31 13.08
N LEU A 134 13.91 -0.98 12.75
CA LEU A 134 13.95 -2.05 13.76
C LEU A 134 15.25 -2.04 14.59
N ASN A 135 16.38 -1.71 13.97
CA ASN A 135 17.68 -1.63 14.66
C ASN A 135 17.79 -0.34 15.50
N VAL A 136 17.25 0.77 15.02
CA VAL A 136 17.24 2.04 15.77
C VAL A 136 16.37 1.93 17.03
N TYR A 137 15.26 1.21 16.95
CA TYR A 137 14.34 0.98 18.06
C TYR A 137 14.43 -0.46 18.57
N GLU A 138 15.65 -0.95 18.75
CA GLU A 138 15.94 -2.34 19.13
C GLU A 138 15.26 -2.76 20.45
N SER A 139 15.07 -1.85 21.41
CA SER A 139 14.39 -2.20 22.67
C SER A 139 12.86 -2.26 22.57
N ALA A 140 12.27 -1.74 21.49
CA ALA A 140 10.82 -1.70 21.32
C ALA A 140 10.26 -3.10 21.04
N LYS A 141 9.00 -3.35 21.37
CA LYS A 141 8.26 -4.50 20.86
C LYS A 141 8.02 -4.33 19.35
N LYS A 142 8.42 -5.31 18.55
CA LYS A 142 8.34 -5.30 17.10
C LYS A 142 7.01 -5.90 16.66
N ILE A 143 6.14 -5.06 16.13
CA ILE A 143 4.81 -5.43 15.69
C ILE A 143 4.76 -5.34 14.16
N CYS A 144 4.40 -6.44 13.53
CA CYS A 144 4.06 -6.44 12.11
C CYS A 144 2.57 -6.15 11.96
N TYR A 145 2.21 -5.15 11.16
CA TYR A 145 0.86 -5.03 10.64
C TYR A 145 0.83 -5.52 9.20
N GLY A 146 -0.29 -6.05 8.71
CA GLY A 146 -0.32 -6.56 7.34
C GLY A 146 -0.24 -5.47 6.27
N ASP A 147 0.42 -5.79 5.15
CA ASP A 147 0.47 -4.95 3.96
C ASP A 147 -0.86 -4.99 3.18
N SER A 148 -1.06 -4.05 2.25
CA SER A 148 -2.35 -3.86 1.56
C SER A 148 -3.49 -3.77 2.57
N ILE A 149 -4.46 -4.70 2.56
CA ILE A 149 -5.59 -4.73 3.52
C ILE A 149 -5.33 -5.54 4.80
N GLY A 150 -4.08 -5.94 5.04
CA GLY A 150 -3.70 -6.68 6.23
C GLY A 150 -3.19 -8.09 5.90
N LEU A 151 -2.48 -8.24 4.77
CA LEU A 151 -1.84 -9.49 4.35
C LEU A 151 -0.42 -9.57 4.88
N TYR A 152 0.00 -10.76 5.30
CA TYR A 152 1.42 -11.03 5.46
C TYR A 152 2.04 -11.31 4.09
N LEU A 153 3.12 -10.59 3.77
CA LEU A 153 3.88 -10.82 2.55
C LEU A 153 5.36 -11.02 2.92
N SER A 154 5.84 -12.26 2.77
CA SER A 154 7.25 -12.57 3.06
C SER A 154 8.19 -12.00 2.00
N ALA A 155 9.48 -11.89 2.30
CA ALA A 155 10.50 -11.48 1.33
C ALA A 155 10.55 -12.37 0.07
N SER A 156 10.09 -13.62 0.17
CA SER A 156 10.03 -14.58 -0.94
C SER A 156 8.74 -14.48 -1.77
N SER A 157 7.77 -13.69 -1.35
CA SER A 157 6.47 -13.57 -2.02
C SER A 157 6.62 -13.05 -3.45
N THR A 158 6.04 -13.78 -4.38
CA THR A 158 5.84 -13.43 -5.80
C THR A 158 5.09 -12.09 -5.97
N VAL A 159 4.16 -11.78 -5.06
CA VAL A 159 3.41 -10.51 -5.00
C VAL A 159 4.36 -9.31 -4.86
N LEU A 160 5.44 -9.47 -4.10
CA LEU A 160 6.37 -8.41 -3.70
C LEU A 160 7.64 -8.29 -4.54
N GLN A 161 7.91 -9.20 -5.49
CA GLN A 161 9.08 -9.11 -6.36
C GLN A 161 8.92 -7.94 -7.35
N VAL A 162 8.99 -6.73 -6.82
CA VAL A 162 9.31 -5.50 -7.54
C VAL A 162 10.81 -5.38 -7.38
N GLU A 163 11.56 -5.64 -8.44
CA GLU A 163 12.99 -5.38 -8.39
C GLU A 163 13.20 -3.89 -8.04
N PRO A 164 14.13 -3.56 -7.13
CA PRO A 164 14.35 -2.18 -6.78
C PRO A 164 14.75 -1.40 -8.03
N ARG A 165 14.05 -0.28 -8.27
CA ARG A 165 14.47 0.77 -9.23
C ARG A 165 15.88 1.22 -8.87
N SER A 166 16.88 0.60 -9.46
CA SER A 166 18.22 1.17 -9.50
C SER A 166 18.64 1.21 -10.95
N LEU A 167 18.70 2.43 -11.51
CA LEU A 167 19.31 2.74 -12.81
C LEU A 167 20.72 2.13 -12.97
N ASN A 168 21.37 1.75 -11.87
CA ASN A 168 22.71 1.20 -11.84
C ASN A 168 22.78 -0.34 -11.79
N TYR A 169 21.79 -1.08 -12.31
CA TYR A 169 21.82 -2.55 -12.26
C TYR A 169 23.04 -3.15 -12.98
N LYS A 170 23.49 -2.55 -14.09
CA LYS A 170 24.74 -2.95 -14.78
C LYS A 170 26.00 -2.63 -13.95
N LEU A 171 26.05 -1.50 -13.25
CA LEU A 171 27.17 -1.11 -12.38
C LEU A 171 27.23 -1.95 -11.10
N LYS A 172 26.08 -2.26 -10.49
CA LYS A 172 25.99 -3.10 -9.27
C LYS A 172 26.44 -4.54 -9.52
N ARG A 173 26.21 -5.09 -10.72
CA ARG A 173 26.65 -6.46 -11.05
C ARG A 173 28.17 -6.58 -11.16
N LEU A 174 28.84 -5.53 -11.64
CA LEU A 174 30.31 -5.44 -11.69
C LEU A 174 30.94 -5.24 -10.29
N LEU A 175 30.23 -4.58 -9.36
CA LEU A 175 30.72 -4.32 -8.01
C LEU A 175 30.36 -5.42 -6.98
N LYS A 176 29.37 -6.29 -7.30
CA LYS A 176 28.94 -7.38 -6.40
C LYS A 176 29.98 -8.49 -6.22
N SER A 177 30.96 -8.62 -7.10
CA SER A 177 31.96 -9.70 -7.03
C SER A 177 33.12 -9.45 -6.06
N PHE A 178 33.23 -8.26 -5.44
CA PHE A 178 34.40 -7.90 -4.62
C PHE A 178 34.11 -7.46 -3.19
N ILE A 179 32.85 -7.42 -2.73
CA ILE A 179 32.53 -6.94 -1.39
C ILE A 179 31.54 -7.90 -0.72
N SER A 180 32.06 -8.98 -0.15
CA SER A 180 31.37 -9.74 0.90
C SER A 180 31.26 -8.85 2.14
N THR A 181 30.16 -8.09 2.23
CA THR A 181 29.86 -7.17 3.32
C THR A 181 29.08 -7.91 4.41
N LYS A 182 29.64 -7.98 5.61
CA LYS A 182 28.84 -8.15 6.83
C LYS A 182 27.81 -7.00 6.81
N ASN A 183 26.52 -7.32 6.77
CA ASN A 183 25.49 -6.29 6.84
C ASN A 183 25.63 -5.58 8.18
N SER A 184 25.82 -4.27 8.18
CA SER A 184 25.92 -3.44 9.39
C SER A 184 24.57 -3.18 10.08
N ILE A 185 23.50 -3.85 9.63
CA ILE A 185 22.13 -3.75 10.11
C ILE A 185 21.63 -5.18 10.25
N ASP A 186 21.19 -5.53 11.45
CA ASP A 186 20.74 -6.87 11.77
C ASP A 186 19.37 -7.17 11.17
N GLU A 187 19.14 -8.44 10.82
CA GLU A 187 17.83 -8.92 10.42
C GLU A 187 17.01 -9.23 11.67
N ILE A 188 16.10 -8.32 12.02
CA ILE A 188 15.28 -8.43 13.23
C ILE A 188 13.90 -8.99 12.86
N ASN A 189 13.48 -10.04 13.57
CA ASN A 189 12.15 -10.61 13.45
C ASN A 189 11.12 -9.83 14.27
N PHE A 190 9.86 -9.94 13.87
CA PHE A 190 8.74 -9.40 14.63
C PHE A 190 8.37 -10.30 15.82
N ASP A 191 7.92 -9.70 16.90
CA ASP A 191 7.42 -10.42 18.08
C ASP A 191 5.98 -10.93 17.84
N VAL A 192 5.18 -10.14 17.13
CA VAL A 192 3.77 -10.44 16.83
C VAL A 192 3.34 -9.78 15.51
N GLY A 193 2.43 -10.43 14.79
CA GLY A 193 1.81 -9.91 13.56
C GLY A 193 0.29 -9.78 13.68
N TYR A 194 -0.25 -8.67 13.18
CA TYR A 194 -1.68 -8.37 13.11
C TYR A 194 -2.13 -8.36 11.65
N PHE A 195 -2.97 -9.33 11.28
CA PHE A 195 -3.38 -9.54 9.90
C PHE A 195 -4.90 -9.67 9.79
N THR A 196 -5.49 -8.93 8.86
CA THR A 196 -6.93 -9.00 8.56
C THR A 196 -7.27 -10.29 7.82
N ILE A 197 -6.39 -10.71 6.91
CA ILE A 197 -6.53 -11.94 6.14
C ILE A 197 -5.44 -12.89 6.63
N SER A 198 -5.84 -13.89 7.43
CA SER A 198 -4.93 -14.80 8.14
C SER A 198 -4.81 -16.20 7.53
N ASN A 199 -5.34 -16.41 6.33
CA ASN A 199 -5.17 -17.66 5.58
C ASN A 199 -3.79 -17.66 4.86
N PHE A 200 -2.70 -17.73 5.64
CA PHE A 200 -1.33 -17.50 5.15
C PHE A 200 -0.75 -18.60 4.28
N ASN A 201 -1.33 -19.80 4.26
CA ASN A 201 -0.72 -20.98 3.63
C ASN A 201 -0.62 -20.91 2.09
N THR A 202 -0.93 -19.76 1.48
CA THR A 202 -1.32 -19.65 0.07
C THR A 202 -0.59 -18.55 -0.69
N LEU A 203 0.04 -17.58 0.00
CA LEU A 203 0.63 -16.37 -0.60
C LEU A 203 2.15 -16.30 -0.49
N SER A 204 2.67 -16.93 0.55
CA SER A 204 4.09 -17.11 0.86
C SER A 204 4.18 -17.80 2.21
N ALA A 205 5.38 -18.20 2.62
CA ALA A 205 5.62 -18.89 3.88
C ALA A 205 4.81 -18.33 5.06
N SER A 206 4.37 -19.21 5.97
CA SER A 206 3.67 -18.82 7.19
C SER A 206 4.46 -17.73 7.94
N PRO A 207 3.80 -16.74 8.56
CA PRO A 207 4.48 -15.71 9.33
C PRO A 207 5.39 -16.35 10.40
N PRO A 208 6.67 -15.95 10.50
CA PRO A 208 7.62 -16.55 11.45
C PRO A 208 7.42 -16.02 12.89
N MET A 209 6.26 -15.47 13.20
CA MET A 209 5.94 -14.87 14.49
C MET A 209 4.52 -15.22 14.92
N LYS A 210 4.20 -14.94 16.20
CA LYS A 210 2.82 -15.08 16.70
C LYS A 210 1.87 -14.25 15.85
N VAL A 211 0.75 -14.83 15.43
CA VAL A 211 -0.28 -14.13 14.66
C VAL A 211 -1.49 -13.81 15.52
N VAL A 212 -2.00 -12.59 15.37
CA VAL A 212 -3.32 -12.15 15.81
C VAL A 212 -4.16 -11.82 14.57
N THR A 213 -5.35 -12.41 14.47
CA THR A 213 -6.29 -12.09 13.41
C THR A 213 -7.05 -10.82 13.76
N VAL A 214 -6.91 -9.78 12.93
CA VAL A 214 -7.68 -8.55 13.06
C VAL A 214 -9.08 -8.80 12.52
N ASN A 215 -10.08 -8.70 13.40
CA ASN A 215 -11.47 -8.91 13.00
C ASN A 215 -11.88 -7.89 11.91
N LYS A 216 -12.53 -8.36 10.85
CA LYS A 216 -13.08 -7.54 9.75
C LYS A 216 -13.80 -6.27 10.23
N ALA A 217 -14.59 -6.37 11.30
CA ALA A 217 -15.34 -5.25 11.86
C ALA A 217 -14.44 -4.13 12.40
N VAL A 218 -13.23 -4.46 12.90
CA VAL A 218 -12.25 -3.45 13.33
C VAL A 218 -11.76 -2.66 12.12
N THR A 219 -11.35 -3.34 11.06
CA THR A 219 -10.90 -2.70 9.81
C THR A 219 -12.01 -1.85 9.18
N LEU A 220 -13.24 -2.37 9.11
CA LEU A 220 -14.41 -1.62 8.62
C LEU A 220 -14.71 -0.38 9.47
N ASN A 221 -14.54 -0.45 10.79
CA ASN A 221 -14.74 0.71 11.66
C ASN A 221 -13.74 1.84 11.32
N ILE A 222 -12.47 1.52 11.07
CA ILE A 222 -11.48 2.52 10.63
C ILE A 222 -11.90 3.15 9.31
N PHE A 223 -12.34 2.35 8.33
CA PHE A 223 -12.87 2.86 7.07
C PHE A 223 -14.10 3.76 7.27
N GLN A 224 -15.04 3.38 8.13
CA GLN A 224 -16.23 4.18 8.43
C GLN A 224 -15.88 5.52 9.11
N ARG A 225 -14.92 5.52 10.03
CA ARG A 225 -14.41 6.75 10.66
C ARG A 225 -13.80 7.68 9.62
N LEU A 226 -12.96 7.14 8.72
CA LEU A 226 -12.40 7.90 7.60
C LEU A 226 -13.47 8.40 6.63
N ARG A 227 -14.50 7.59 6.33
CA ARG A 227 -15.63 8.02 5.49
C ARG A 227 -16.35 9.20 6.11
N GLY A 228 -16.58 9.18 7.43
CA GLY A 228 -17.24 10.28 8.14
C GLY A 228 -16.48 11.62 8.13
N VAL A 229 -15.19 11.59 7.82
CA VAL A 229 -14.32 12.79 7.72
C VAL A 229 -13.79 12.99 6.31
N VAL A 230 -14.25 12.21 5.33
CA VAL A 230 -13.66 12.18 3.98
C VAL A 230 -13.69 13.57 3.35
N GLY A 231 -14.82 14.28 3.44
CA GLY A 231 -14.99 15.64 2.90
C GLY A 231 -14.09 16.72 3.51
N LYS A 232 -13.35 16.43 4.58
CA LYS A 232 -12.28 17.32 5.09
C LYS A 232 -10.92 17.05 4.44
N VAL A 233 -10.75 15.85 3.90
CA VAL A 233 -9.51 15.36 3.30
C VAL A 233 -9.57 15.49 1.76
N VAL A 234 -10.76 15.45 1.18
CA VAL A 234 -11.00 15.48 -0.27
C VAL A 234 -11.99 16.56 -0.69
N ASP A 235 -11.90 16.98 -1.95
CA ASP A 235 -12.86 17.92 -2.56
C ASP A 235 -14.23 17.25 -2.76
N SER A 236 -15.24 17.75 -2.04
CA SER A 236 -16.61 17.20 -2.06
C SER A 236 -17.38 17.55 -3.34
N ASP A 237 -17.04 18.65 -4.02
CA ASP A 237 -17.75 19.08 -5.23
C ASP A 237 -17.49 18.11 -6.39
N TYR A 238 -16.28 17.54 -6.45
CA TYR A 238 -15.93 16.52 -7.42
C TYR A 238 -16.86 15.30 -7.36
N ILE A 239 -17.24 14.86 -6.16
CA ILE A 239 -18.11 13.68 -5.99
C ILE A 239 -19.57 13.96 -6.25
N ASN A 240 -20.07 15.13 -5.88
CA ASN A 240 -21.45 15.50 -6.23
C ASN A 240 -21.64 15.51 -7.76
N ASN A 241 -20.63 16.01 -8.49
CA ASN A 241 -20.61 15.95 -9.94
C ASN A 241 -20.50 14.52 -10.47
N LEU A 242 -19.66 13.68 -9.85
CA LEU A 242 -19.50 12.28 -10.24
C LEU A 242 -20.81 11.50 -10.03
N HIS A 243 -21.45 11.59 -8.85
CA HIS A 243 -22.73 10.95 -8.57
C HIS A 243 -23.78 11.28 -9.62
N THR A 244 -23.92 12.56 -9.97
CA THR A 244 -24.89 13.01 -10.98
C THR A 244 -24.68 12.32 -12.33
N LYS A 245 -23.44 12.04 -12.73
CA LYS A 245 -23.14 11.30 -13.96
C LYS A 245 -23.45 9.81 -13.88
N LEU A 246 -23.37 9.22 -12.69
CA LEU A 246 -23.45 7.76 -12.51
C LEU A 246 -24.87 7.24 -12.27
N VAL A 247 -25.80 8.07 -11.78
CA VAL A 247 -27.14 7.68 -11.28
C VAL A 247 -27.98 6.79 -12.21
N ASN A 248 -27.72 6.76 -13.53
CA ASN A 248 -28.47 5.93 -14.49
C ASN A 248 -27.57 5.10 -15.42
N ASN A 249 -26.29 4.96 -15.12
CA ASN A 249 -25.34 4.29 -16.00
C ASN A 249 -24.79 3.02 -15.34
N SER A 250 -24.62 1.96 -16.13
CA SER A 250 -23.77 0.84 -15.75
C SER A 250 -22.33 1.31 -15.67
N VAL A 251 -21.63 0.93 -14.60
CA VAL A 251 -20.27 1.43 -14.34
C VAL A 251 -19.27 0.30 -14.37
N SER A 252 -18.22 0.47 -15.16
CA SER A 252 -17.00 -0.32 -15.10
C SER A 252 -15.93 0.45 -14.33
N ILE A 253 -15.22 -0.19 -13.42
CA ILE A 253 -14.13 0.42 -12.65
C ILE A 253 -12.84 -0.33 -12.95
N LEU A 254 -11.86 0.37 -13.52
CA LEU A 254 -10.51 -0.13 -13.75
C LEU A 254 -9.59 0.35 -12.63
N LEU A 255 -9.08 -0.60 -11.83
CA LEU A 255 -7.98 -0.38 -10.91
C LEU A 255 -6.67 -0.70 -11.62
N THR A 256 -5.95 0.32 -12.06
CA THR A 256 -4.66 0.09 -12.72
C THR A 256 -3.63 -0.39 -11.71
N SER A 257 -2.56 -0.98 -12.25
CA SER A 257 -1.33 -1.30 -11.55
C SER A 257 -0.19 -0.55 -12.23
N ASN A 258 0.98 -0.53 -11.59
CA ASN A 258 2.13 0.24 -12.03
C ASN A 258 3.18 -0.64 -12.73
N PHE A 259 2.77 -1.49 -13.69
CA PHE A 259 3.67 -2.53 -14.24
C PHE A 259 4.86 -1.96 -15.00
N SER A 260 4.64 -0.96 -15.84
CA SER A 260 5.71 -0.27 -16.57
C SER A 260 6.64 0.51 -15.63
N GLU A 261 6.07 1.21 -14.65
CA GLU A 261 6.82 1.90 -13.59
C GLU A 261 7.66 0.93 -12.73
N ALA A 262 7.21 -0.31 -12.59
CA ALA A 262 7.89 -1.41 -11.92
C ALA A 262 8.77 -2.25 -12.87
N THR A 263 9.02 -1.78 -14.09
CA THR A 263 9.87 -2.41 -15.11
C THR A 263 9.49 -3.85 -15.43
N ARG A 264 8.19 -4.16 -15.40
CA ARG A 264 7.66 -5.49 -15.75
C ARG A 264 7.26 -5.63 -17.23
N MET A 265 7.04 -4.49 -17.88
CA MET A 265 6.72 -4.33 -19.31
C MET A 265 6.98 -2.88 -19.74
N SER A 266 6.83 -2.56 -21.03
CA SER A 266 6.82 -1.16 -21.49
C SER A 266 5.47 -0.47 -21.21
N GLU A 267 5.46 0.86 -21.24
CA GLU A 267 4.24 1.66 -21.10
C GLU A 267 3.22 1.33 -22.21
N GLU A 268 3.69 1.19 -23.45
CA GLU A 268 2.84 0.87 -24.61
C GLU A 268 2.20 -0.51 -24.47
N ASN A 269 2.97 -1.49 -23.98
CA ASN A 269 2.46 -2.85 -23.74
C ASN A 269 1.42 -2.84 -22.62
N GLU A 270 1.61 -2.04 -21.57
CA GLU A 270 0.66 -1.93 -20.47
C GLU A 270 -0.68 -1.36 -20.94
N ILE A 271 -0.65 -0.28 -21.72
CA ILE A 271 -1.86 0.32 -22.30
C ILE A 271 -2.57 -0.68 -23.24
N SER A 272 -1.81 -1.35 -24.11
CA SER A 272 -2.34 -2.37 -25.04
C SER A 272 -2.96 -3.55 -24.30
N ALA A 273 -2.34 -4.01 -23.21
CA ALA A 273 -2.85 -5.10 -22.37
C ALA A 273 -4.21 -4.74 -21.75
N TYR A 274 -4.35 -3.54 -21.17
CA TYR A 274 -5.64 -3.08 -20.65
C TYR A 274 -6.69 -2.99 -21.76
N GLN A 275 -6.33 -2.45 -22.92
CA GLN A 275 -7.26 -2.32 -24.05
C GLN A 275 -7.76 -3.69 -24.54
N LYS A 276 -6.85 -4.66 -24.74
CA LYS A 276 -7.19 -6.04 -25.13
C LYS A 276 -8.09 -6.69 -24.09
N PHE A 277 -7.71 -6.59 -22.82
CA PHE A 277 -8.44 -7.20 -21.72
C PHE A 277 -9.86 -6.63 -21.59
N LEU A 278 -10.01 -5.30 -21.63
CA LEU A 278 -11.31 -4.65 -21.52
C LEU A 278 -12.18 -4.89 -22.74
N LYS A 279 -11.60 -5.04 -23.94
CA LYS A 279 -12.37 -5.43 -25.13
C LYS A 279 -13.03 -6.80 -24.99
N ILE A 280 -12.38 -7.74 -24.28
CA ILE A 280 -12.92 -9.08 -24.00
C ILE A 280 -13.99 -9.03 -22.91
N HIS A 281 -13.78 -8.22 -21.86
CA HIS A 281 -14.61 -8.27 -20.65
C HIS A 281 -15.61 -7.12 -20.49
N LYS A 282 -15.68 -6.16 -21.41
CA LYS A 282 -16.70 -5.10 -21.37
C LYS A 282 -18.11 -5.71 -21.44
N ARG A 283 -19.09 -5.05 -20.81
CA ARG A 283 -20.47 -5.53 -20.77
C ARG A 283 -21.18 -5.20 -22.08
N GLU A 284 -21.42 -3.91 -22.30
CA GLU A 284 -22.26 -3.36 -23.36
C GLU A 284 -21.65 -2.05 -23.87
N ASP A 285 -22.13 -1.56 -25.02
CA ASP A 285 -21.60 -0.35 -25.65
C ASP A 285 -21.94 0.96 -24.91
N ASN A 286 -22.84 0.94 -23.91
CA ASN A 286 -23.23 2.11 -23.11
C ASN A 286 -22.79 2.03 -21.63
N THR A 287 -21.55 1.64 -21.38
CA THR A 287 -20.97 1.58 -20.03
C THR A 287 -20.01 2.74 -19.81
N ILE A 288 -20.11 3.44 -18.66
CA ILE A 288 -19.10 4.42 -18.24
C ILE A 288 -17.92 3.66 -17.63
N LEU A 289 -16.69 3.96 -18.09
CA LEU A 289 -15.48 3.47 -17.46
C LEU A 289 -14.92 4.52 -16.50
N ILE A 290 -14.75 4.15 -15.24
CA ILE A 290 -13.94 4.89 -14.28
C ILE A 290 -12.56 4.24 -14.21
N ILE A 291 -11.53 5.03 -14.45
CA ILE A 291 -10.14 4.64 -14.20
C ILE A 291 -9.75 5.23 -12.85
N LYS A 292 -9.51 4.37 -11.86
CA LYS A 292 -8.89 4.75 -10.58
C LYS A 292 -7.41 4.34 -10.65
N PRO A 293 -6.49 5.29 -10.87
CA PRO A 293 -5.10 4.94 -11.06
C PRO A 293 -4.45 4.39 -9.78
N HIS A 294 -3.37 3.62 -9.95
CA HIS A 294 -2.48 3.29 -8.85
C HIS A 294 -1.76 4.57 -8.40
N PRO A 295 -1.55 4.81 -7.08
CA PRO A 295 -0.84 5.99 -6.58
C PRO A 295 0.59 6.20 -7.10
N ARG A 296 1.13 5.25 -7.87
CA ARG A 296 2.50 5.25 -8.41
C ARG A 296 2.52 5.34 -9.92
N ASP A 297 1.35 5.40 -10.57
CA ASP A 297 1.25 5.57 -12.01
C ASP A 297 1.70 6.97 -12.41
N SER A 298 2.39 7.06 -13.55
CA SER A 298 2.68 8.35 -14.16
C SER A 298 1.42 8.95 -14.77
N ALA A 299 1.29 10.28 -14.66
CA ALA A 299 0.16 11.00 -15.27
C ALA A 299 0.11 10.80 -16.80
N VAL A 300 1.28 10.74 -17.45
CA VAL A 300 1.41 10.53 -18.90
C VAL A 300 0.83 9.19 -19.34
N LYS A 301 1.15 8.09 -18.64
CA LYS A 301 0.58 6.77 -18.93
C LYS A 301 -0.94 6.79 -18.82
N ILE A 302 -1.47 7.42 -17.77
CA ILE A 302 -2.92 7.46 -17.51
C ILE A 302 -3.66 8.27 -18.57
N GLU A 303 -3.12 9.39 -19.03
CA GLU A 303 -3.69 10.18 -20.13
C GLU A 303 -3.76 9.38 -21.43
N LYS A 304 -2.65 8.70 -21.79
CA LYS A 304 -2.63 7.82 -22.98
C LYS A 304 -3.58 6.64 -22.85
N LEU A 305 -3.71 6.07 -21.65
CA LEU A 305 -4.66 4.99 -21.36
C LEU A 305 -6.10 5.47 -21.55
N GLN A 306 -6.45 6.63 -21.00
CA GLN A 306 -7.78 7.24 -21.18
C GLN A 306 -8.10 7.42 -22.67
N TYR A 307 -7.17 8.00 -23.43
CA TYR A 307 -7.34 8.20 -24.86
C TYR A 307 -7.57 6.88 -25.61
N SER A 308 -6.80 5.84 -25.29
CA SER A 308 -6.94 4.51 -25.91
C SER A 308 -8.29 3.85 -25.62
N LEU A 309 -8.84 4.09 -24.43
CA LEU A 309 -10.09 3.47 -23.97
C LEU A 309 -11.36 4.26 -24.34
N ASN A 310 -11.24 5.54 -24.73
CA ASN A 310 -12.37 6.37 -25.20
C ASN A 310 -13.14 5.77 -26.39
N ARG A 311 -12.52 4.86 -27.15
CA ARG A 311 -13.19 4.15 -28.26
C ARG A 311 -13.97 2.92 -27.84
N LEU A 312 -13.83 2.47 -26.58
CA LEU A 312 -14.43 1.22 -26.09
C LEU A 312 -15.63 1.44 -25.16
N PHE A 313 -15.78 2.63 -24.59
CA PHE A 313 -16.77 2.98 -23.58
C PHE A 313 -17.50 4.28 -23.97
N SER A 314 -18.70 4.51 -23.44
CA SER A 314 -19.47 5.72 -23.74
C SER A 314 -18.83 6.98 -23.16
N GLU A 315 -18.21 6.85 -21.99
CA GLU A 315 -17.40 7.87 -21.35
C GLU A 315 -16.26 7.19 -20.56
N VAL A 316 -15.07 7.80 -20.56
CA VAL A 316 -13.96 7.39 -19.70
C VAL A 316 -13.62 8.52 -18.74
N ILE A 317 -13.91 8.29 -17.46
CA ILE A 317 -13.65 9.21 -16.36
C ILE A 317 -12.39 8.75 -15.64
N VAL A 318 -11.34 9.57 -15.66
CA VAL A 318 -10.13 9.34 -14.88
C VAL A 318 -10.25 10.06 -13.54
N ILE A 319 -10.00 9.34 -12.45
CA ILE A 319 -9.84 9.94 -11.12
C ILE A 319 -8.43 10.55 -11.02
N SER A 320 -8.31 11.80 -11.46
CA SER A 320 -7.04 12.54 -11.52
C SER A 320 -6.92 13.67 -10.51
N GLU A 321 -8.02 14.09 -9.87
CA GLU A 321 -7.97 15.03 -8.76
C GLU A 321 -7.12 14.43 -7.63
N LEU A 322 -6.14 15.17 -7.11
CA LEU A 322 -5.06 14.64 -6.27
C LEU A 322 -5.57 14.02 -4.97
N SER A 323 -6.54 14.64 -4.30
CA SER A 323 -7.11 14.12 -3.06
C SER A 323 -7.88 12.81 -3.29
N TRP A 324 -8.56 12.66 -4.42
CA TRP A 324 -9.23 11.42 -4.83
C TRP A 324 -8.26 10.38 -5.37
N PHE A 325 -7.19 10.80 -6.04
CA PHE A 325 -6.16 9.94 -6.61
C PHE A 325 -5.42 9.15 -5.53
N PHE A 326 -5.10 9.78 -4.40
CA PHE A 326 -4.39 9.12 -3.30
C PHE A 326 -5.29 8.38 -2.29
N LEU A 327 -6.60 8.61 -2.38
CA LEU A 327 -7.59 7.91 -1.56
C LEU A 327 -7.53 6.39 -1.82
N PRO A 328 -7.46 5.56 -0.76
CA PRO A 328 -7.60 4.12 -0.90
C PRO A 328 -8.88 3.77 -1.66
N PHE A 329 -8.80 2.79 -2.56
CA PHE A 329 -9.93 2.47 -3.43
C PHE A 329 -11.15 2.03 -2.64
N GLU A 330 -10.98 1.33 -1.53
CA GLU A 330 -12.06 0.89 -0.65
C GLU A 330 -12.84 2.07 -0.09
N LEU A 331 -12.15 3.16 0.26
CA LEU A 331 -12.79 4.37 0.79
C LEU A 331 -13.46 5.18 -0.33
N PHE A 332 -12.83 5.26 -1.52
CA PHE A 332 -13.47 5.79 -2.72
C PHE A 332 -14.74 5.02 -3.07
N LEU A 333 -14.69 3.69 -3.06
CA LEU A 333 -15.81 2.81 -3.34
C LEU A 333 -16.94 3.04 -2.35
N MET A 334 -16.62 3.06 -1.05
CA MET A 334 -17.61 3.35 -0.01
C MET A 334 -18.30 4.69 -0.25
N GLU A 335 -17.55 5.73 -0.58
CA GLU A 335 -18.10 7.08 -0.72
C GLU A 335 -18.93 7.27 -2.00
N VAL A 336 -18.49 6.68 -3.10
CA VAL A 336 -19.09 6.93 -4.42
C VAL A 336 -20.13 5.89 -4.79
N PHE A 337 -19.99 4.63 -4.35
CA PHE A 337 -20.79 3.52 -4.88
C PHE A 337 -21.64 2.82 -3.83
N LEU A 338 -21.28 2.91 -2.54
CA LEU A 338 -21.95 2.14 -1.50
C LEU A 338 -22.83 3.02 -0.61
N ASP A 339 -23.98 2.49 -0.22
CA ASP A 339 -24.82 3.11 0.80
C ASP A 339 -24.20 2.96 2.22
N ARG A 340 -24.96 3.33 3.26
CA ARG A 340 -24.52 3.17 4.66
C ARG A 340 -24.45 1.70 5.12
N ASN A 341 -25.17 0.81 4.44
CA ASN A 341 -25.15 -0.64 4.68
C ASN A 341 -24.07 -1.36 3.85
N LEU A 342 -23.24 -0.60 3.13
CA LEU A 342 -22.18 -1.09 2.26
C LEU A 342 -22.69 -1.86 1.03
N VAL A 343 -23.92 -1.58 0.60
CA VAL A 343 -24.53 -2.17 -0.60
C VAL A 343 -24.36 -1.21 -1.78
N PRO A 344 -23.95 -1.69 -2.96
CA PRO A 344 -23.90 -0.86 -4.16
C PRO A 344 -25.26 -0.27 -4.52
N HIS A 345 -25.31 1.03 -4.79
CA HIS A 345 -26.53 1.70 -5.25
C HIS A 345 -26.70 1.67 -6.78
N CYS A 346 -25.66 1.25 -7.51
CA CYS A 346 -25.69 1.05 -8.96
C CYS A 346 -24.98 -0.26 -9.35
N ASP A 347 -25.21 -0.70 -10.59
CA ASP A 347 -24.55 -1.89 -11.14
C ASP A 347 -23.08 -1.59 -11.48
N ILE A 348 -22.16 -2.16 -10.69
CA ILE A 348 -20.71 -1.96 -10.82
C ILE A 348 -20.01 -3.24 -11.26
N LYS A 349 -19.05 -3.10 -12.17
CA LYS A 349 -18.11 -4.16 -12.57
C LYS A 349 -16.68 -3.71 -12.33
N ILE A 350 -15.95 -4.44 -11.49
CA ILE A 350 -14.60 -4.03 -11.06
C ILE A 350 -13.54 -4.93 -11.72
N PHE A 351 -12.53 -4.29 -12.30
CA PHE A 351 -11.35 -4.91 -12.88
C PHE A 351 -10.13 -4.58 -12.01
N ALA A 352 -9.45 -5.60 -11.50
CA ALA A 352 -8.35 -5.42 -10.55
C ALA A 352 -7.12 -6.25 -10.95
N PHE A 353 -5.95 -5.60 -10.97
CA PHE A 353 -4.70 -6.24 -11.41
C PHE A 353 -3.70 -6.40 -10.25
N SER A 354 -4.14 -6.18 -9.01
CA SER A 354 -3.36 -6.25 -7.79
C SER A 354 -4.14 -6.91 -6.65
N SER A 355 -3.52 -7.02 -5.48
CA SER A 355 -4.14 -7.53 -4.25
C SER A 355 -5.33 -6.70 -3.74
N ALA A 356 -5.60 -5.53 -4.34
CA ALA A 356 -6.82 -4.76 -4.06
C ALA A 356 -8.11 -5.54 -4.32
N CYS A 357 -8.09 -6.60 -5.16
CA CYS A 357 -9.27 -7.47 -5.30
C CYS A 357 -9.68 -8.18 -4.00
N LEU A 358 -8.71 -8.49 -3.14
CA LEU A 358 -8.92 -9.24 -1.90
C LEU A 358 -9.69 -8.41 -0.88
N SER A 359 -9.39 -7.12 -0.76
CA SER A 359 -10.11 -6.21 0.14
C SER A 359 -11.57 -6.05 -0.27
N LEU A 360 -11.85 -6.01 -1.57
CA LEU A 360 -13.19 -5.85 -2.10
C LEU A 360 -14.09 -7.04 -1.80
N LYS A 361 -13.56 -8.24 -2.01
CA LYS A 361 -14.24 -9.48 -1.62
C LYS A 361 -14.36 -9.58 -0.10
N PHE A 362 -13.28 -9.37 0.64
CA PHE A 362 -13.26 -9.55 2.10
C PHE A 362 -14.15 -8.54 2.84
N LEU A 363 -14.04 -7.25 2.52
CA LEU A 363 -14.74 -6.18 3.25
C LEU A 363 -16.18 -6.01 2.78
N PHE A 364 -16.42 -6.05 1.48
CA PHE A 364 -17.71 -5.66 0.89
C PHE A 364 -18.44 -6.80 0.17
N ASN A 365 -17.85 -8.00 0.09
CA ASN A 365 -18.37 -9.13 -0.67
C ASN A 365 -18.62 -8.80 -2.16
N LEU A 366 -17.77 -7.94 -2.73
CA LEU A 366 -17.88 -7.54 -4.13
C LEU A 366 -16.95 -8.37 -5.02
N PRO A 367 -17.47 -8.98 -6.10
CA PRO A 367 -16.65 -9.73 -7.05
C PRO A 367 -15.81 -8.79 -7.92
N CYS A 368 -14.63 -9.26 -8.30
CA CYS A 368 -13.74 -8.58 -9.25
C CYS A 368 -13.35 -9.54 -10.36
N ILE A 369 -13.17 -9.02 -11.57
CA ILE A 369 -12.42 -9.74 -12.60
C ILE A 369 -10.96 -9.37 -12.41
N ILE A 370 -10.12 -10.39 -12.26
CA ILE A 370 -8.73 -10.21 -11.86
C ILE A 370 -7.77 -10.61 -12.96
N GLY A 371 -6.67 -9.87 -13.02
CA GLY A 371 -5.56 -10.24 -13.89
C GLY A 371 -5.77 -9.92 -15.37
N PHE A 372 -4.75 -10.21 -16.17
CA PHE A 372 -4.81 -10.15 -17.63
C PHE A 372 -5.11 -11.51 -18.25
N GLY A 373 -4.90 -12.61 -17.51
CA GLY A 373 -4.88 -13.96 -18.05
C GLY A 373 -3.56 -14.28 -18.74
N SER A 374 -3.32 -15.58 -18.97
CA SER A 374 -2.05 -16.09 -19.52
C SER A 374 -1.74 -15.50 -20.89
N GLU A 375 -2.70 -15.47 -21.81
CA GLU A 375 -2.49 -15.03 -23.19
C GLU A 375 -1.97 -13.58 -23.27
N ILE A 376 -2.67 -12.63 -22.65
CA ILE A 376 -2.25 -11.22 -22.64
C ILE A 376 -0.95 -11.05 -21.88
N THR A 377 -0.74 -11.83 -20.80
CA THR A 377 0.50 -11.78 -20.01
C THR A 377 1.71 -12.17 -20.85
N HIS A 378 1.66 -13.29 -21.59
CA HIS A 378 2.73 -13.72 -22.48
C HIS A 378 3.04 -12.72 -23.59
N GLN A 379 2.04 -12.00 -24.09
CA GLN A 379 2.22 -11.03 -25.18
C GLN A 379 2.79 -9.68 -24.72
N SER A 380 2.62 -9.33 -23.44
CA SER A 380 2.82 -7.95 -22.96
C SER A 380 3.95 -7.80 -21.95
N PHE A 381 4.18 -8.80 -21.09
CA PHE A 381 5.24 -8.78 -20.07
C PHE A 381 6.59 -9.20 -20.66
N TYR A 382 7.69 -8.72 -20.06
CA TYR A 382 9.02 -9.27 -20.33
C TYR A 382 9.10 -10.74 -19.90
N ASP A 383 9.86 -11.56 -20.63
CA ASP A 383 9.92 -13.01 -20.47
C ASP A 383 10.18 -13.45 -19.02
N GLU A 384 11.11 -12.80 -18.32
CA GLU A 384 11.45 -13.10 -16.93
C GLU A 384 10.35 -12.76 -15.91
N GLN A 385 9.33 -12.00 -16.33
CA GLN A 385 8.20 -11.56 -15.50
C GLN A 385 6.93 -12.36 -15.77
N VAL A 386 6.81 -13.04 -16.91
CA VAL A 386 5.60 -13.78 -17.32
C VAL A 386 5.20 -14.85 -16.29
N ASN A 387 6.13 -15.70 -15.86
CA ASN A 387 5.80 -16.78 -14.92
C ASN A 387 5.41 -16.24 -13.54
N LYS A 388 6.15 -15.22 -13.04
CA LYS A 388 5.79 -14.50 -11.79
C LYS A 388 4.41 -13.88 -11.92
N ARG A 389 4.16 -13.34 -13.12
CA ARG A 389 2.90 -12.92 -13.72
C ARG A 389 1.72 -13.79 -13.33
N ILE A 390 1.71 -14.91 -14.02
CA ILE A 390 0.65 -15.92 -14.02
C ILE A 390 0.50 -16.51 -12.63
N GLN A 391 1.61 -16.83 -11.96
CA GLN A 391 1.59 -17.39 -10.61
C GLN A 391 0.87 -16.44 -9.62
N HIS A 392 1.16 -15.14 -9.69
CA HIS A 392 0.47 -14.16 -8.85
C HIS A 392 -1.05 -14.10 -9.13
N GLU A 393 -1.47 -14.15 -10.40
CA GLU A 393 -2.91 -14.19 -10.72
C GLU A 393 -3.59 -15.46 -10.22
N LEU A 394 -2.93 -16.62 -10.28
CA LEU A 394 -3.43 -17.88 -9.75
C LEU A 394 -3.58 -17.82 -8.22
N GLU A 395 -2.60 -17.27 -7.52
CA GLU A 395 -2.64 -17.09 -6.06
C GLU A 395 -3.78 -16.17 -5.63
N LEU A 396 -3.99 -15.05 -6.35
CA LEU A 396 -5.12 -14.15 -6.09
C LEU A 396 -6.47 -14.85 -6.30
N ASN A 397 -6.63 -15.60 -7.39
CA ASN A 397 -7.85 -16.38 -7.65
C ASN A 397 -8.11 -17.41 -6.55
N TYR A 398 -7.08 -18.14 -6.13
CA TYR A 398 -7.19 -19.11 -5.06
C TYR A 398 -7.66 -18.45 -3.75
N LEU A 399 -7.06 -17.33 -3.36
CA LEU A 399 -7.45 -16.61 -2.14
C LEU A 399 -8.88 -16.10 -2.17
N LEU A 400 -9.33 -15.58 -3.32
CA LEU A 400 -10.70 -15.13 -3.49
C LEU A 400 -11.72 -16.26 -3.33
N GLN A 401 -11.34 -17.52 -3.53
CA GLN A 401 -12.18 -18.69 -3.24
C GLN A 401 -12.19 -19.06 -1.75
N GLN A 402 -11.19 -18.62 -0.98
CA GLN A 402 -11.07 -18.89 0.46
C GLN A 402 -11.69 -17.78 1.34
N ILE A 403 -12.07 -16.65 0.73
CA ILE A 403 -12.69 -15.48 1.36
C ILE A 403 -14.14 -15.39 0.93
#